data_AF-A0A6N7FRV4-F1
#
_entry.id   AF-A0A6N7FRV4-F1
#
_cell.length_a   1.000
_cell.length_b   1.000
_cell.length_c   1.000
_cell.angle_alpha   90.00
_cell.angle_beta   90.00
_cell.angle_gamma   90.00
#
_symmetry.space_group_name_H-M   'P 1'
#
loop_
_entity.id
_entity.type
_entity.pdbx_description
1 polymer ?
#
loop_
_entity_poly.entity_id
_entity_poly.type
_entity_poly.pdbx_seq_one_letter_code
_entity_poly.pdbx_strand_id
1 'polypeptide(L)'
;MNEARTCTNRTAPRPASRNPKARLRGLAQRVVDLGPDGPVAAGLTRVRTLTQARNLRRDDGQGIVPETWFATLYERDADPWGYVGSDYEARKYALTLAALPSPRYRHAYEPGCSIGLLSADLALRCDQLLCSDYAPAAVERARDRLGT
;
A
#
# COMPACT_ATOMS: atom_id res chain seq x y z
N MET A 1 -20.37 10.57 -67.40
CA MET A 1 -18.99 10.10 -67.14
C MET A 1 -18.54 10.72 -65.83
N ASN A 2 -18.69 10.01 -64.71
CA ASN A 2 -18.11 10.43 -63.43
C ASN A 2 -17.85 9.16 -62.61
N GLU A 3 -16.57 8.86 -62.39
CA GLU A 3 -16.08 7.59 -61.84
C GLU A 3 -16.15 7.57 -60.31
N ALA A 4 -16.65 6.45 -59.78
CA ALA A 4 -16.68 6.14 -58.36
C ALA A 4 -15.26 5.85 -57.85
N ARG A 5 -14.80 6.63 -56.87
CA ARG A 5 -13.57 6.33 -56.12
C ARG A 5 -13.88 5.34 -55.00
N THR A 6 -13.49 4.08 -55.20
CA THR A 6 -13.52 3.02 -54.19
C THR A 6 -12.39 3.24 -53.17
N CYS A 7 -12.76 3.53 -51.93
CA CYS A 7 -11.84 3.57 -50.79
C CYS A 7 -11.46 2.13 -50.40
N THR A 8 -10.26 1.68 -50.76
CA THR A 8 -9.74 0.38 -50.32
C THR A 8 -8.98 0.56 -49.00
N ASN A 9 -9.62 0.17 -47.89
CA ASN A 9 -9.01 0.21 -46.57
C ASN A 9 -8.06 -0.98 -46.41
N ARG A 10 -6.76 -0.77 -46.68
CA ARG A 10 -5.73 -1.81 -46.59
C ARG A 10 -5.13 -1.81 -45.18
N THR A 11 -5.57 -2.74 -44.33
CA THR A 11 -5.07 -2.88 -42.95
C THR A 11 -3.62 -3.37 -42.95
N ALA A 12 -2.70 -2.60 -42.35
CA ALA A 12 -1.31 -3.02 -42.14
C ALA A 12 -1.22 -4.16 -41.09
N PRO A 13 -0.28 -5.12 -41.23
CA PRO A 13 -0.14 -6.22 -40.28
C PRO A 13 0.33 -5.72 -38.90
N ARG A 14 -0.39 -6.16 -37.86
CA ARG A 14 -0.11 -5.86 -36.45
C ARG A 14 1.23 -6.49 -36.03
N PRO A 15 2.17 -5.75 -35.41
CA PRO A 15 3.45 -6.32 -35.00
C PRO A 15 3.24 -7.43 -33.96
N ALA A 16 4.02 -8.50 -34.08
CA ALA A 16 3.96 -9.67 -33.23
C ALA A 16 4.02 -9.28 -31.74
N SER A 17 3.04 -9.77 -30.98
CA SER A 17 2.93 -9.59 -29.52
C SER A 17 4.20 -10.10 -28.83
N ARG A 18 5.08 -9.17 -28.44
CA ARG A 18 6.27 -9.45 -27.63
C ARG A 18 5.80 -9.98 -26.27
N ASN A 19 6.04 -11.27 -26.02
CA ASN A 19 5.56 -11.97 -24.83
C ASN A 19 6.09 -11.31 -23.54
N PRO A 20 5.23 -10.68 -22.71
CA PRO A 20 5.66 -9.98 -21.49
C PRO A 20 6.18 -10.92 -20.41
N LYS A 21 5.95 -12.24 -20.52
CA LYS A 21 6.41 -13.23 -19.54
C LYS A 21 7.93 -13.48 -19.58
N ALA A 22 8.63 -13.04 -20.62
CA ALA A 22 10.07 -13.29 -20.79
C ALA A 22 10.99 -12.39 -19.94
N ARG A 23 10.47 -11.39 -19.21
CA ARG A 23 11.27 -10.52 -18.32
C ARG A 23 11.12 -10.81 -16.83
N LEU A 24 10.47 -11.92 -16.45
CA LEU A 24 10.21 -12.27 -15.04
C LEU A 24 11.36 -13.03 -14.35
N ARG A 25 12.59 -12.92 -14.83
CA ARG A 25 13.78 -13.44 -14.13
C ARG A 25 14.65 -12.25 -13.72
N GLY A 26 14.51 -11.77 -12.48
CA GLY A 26 15.52 -10.88 -11.89
C GLY A 26 15.11 -9.82 -10.86
N LEU A 27 13.85 -9.69 -10.41
CA LEU A 27 13.49 -8.72 -9.36
C LEU A 27 12.82 -9.40 -8.18
N ALA A 28 13.64 -10.04 -7.36
CA ALA A 28 13.25 -10.51 -6.04
C ALA A 28 12.61 -9.33 -5.27
N GLN A 29 11.36 -9.54 -4.86
CA GLN A 29 10.70 -8.75 -3.85
C GLN A 29 11.54 -8.84 -2.59
N ARG A 30 12.33 -7.81 -2.28
CA ARG A 30 12.91 -7.67 -0.94
C ARG A 30 11.86 -7.02 -0.06
N VAL A 31 10.92 -7.83 0.43
CA VAL A 31 10.43 -7.61 1.79
C VAL A 31 11.70 -7.69 2.63
N VAL A 32 12.18 -6.55 3.13
CA VAL A 32 13.25 -6.59 4.12
C VAL A 32 12.56 -7.08 5.39
N ASP A 33 12.60 -8.40 5.57
CA ASP A 33 12.27 -9.02 6.84
C ASP A 33 13.34 -8.56 7.84
N LEU A 34 13.08 -7.46 8.53
CA LEU A 34 13.88 -7.03 9.68
C LEU A 34 13.48 -7.95 10.85
N GLY A 35 14.00 -9.19 10.83
CA GLY A 35 13.70 -10.37 11.66
C GLY A 35 13.29 -10.08 13.12
N PRO A 36 12.33 -10.80 13.73
CA PRO A 36 11.93 -10.60 15.11
C PRO A 36 12.21 -11.86 15.91
N ASP A 37 13.43 -12.40 15.84
CA ASP A 37 13.73 -13.68 16.50
C ASP A 37 14.16 -13.47 17.96
N GLY A 38 13.52 -12.50 18.64
CA GLY A 38 13.61 -12.29 20.08
C GLY A 38 12.29 -12.65 20.77
N PRO A 39 12.32 -13.24 21.97
CA PRO A 39 11.11 -13.53 22.73
C PRO A 39 10.42 -12.21 23.09
N VAL A 40 9.14 -12.06 22.70
CA VAL A 40 8.30 -10.94 23.13
C VAL A 40 7.54 -11.39 24.39
N ALA A 41 7.47 -10.52 25.41
CA ALA A 41 6.73 -10.81 26.63
C ALA A 41 5.26 -11.16 26.30
N ALA A 42 4.70 -12.16 26.99
CA ALA A 42 3.32 -12.58 26.80
C ALA A 42 2.38 -11.37 26.95
N GLY A 43 1.57 -11.11 25.92
CA GLY A 43 0.60 -10.01 25.90
C GLY A 43 0.97 -8.78 25.06
N LEU A 44 2.19 -8.70 24.50
CA LEU A 44 2.56 -7.64 23.54
C LEU A 44 2.49 -8.14 22.10
N THR A 45 1.82 -7.35 21.25
CA THR A 45 1.75 -7.58 19.80
C THR A 45 3.07 -7.25 19.14
N ARG A 46 3.55 -8.15 18.29
CA ARG A 46 4.75 -7.89 17.47
C ARG A 46 4.37 -7.05 16.26
N VAL A 47 4.73 -5.77 16.29
CA VAL A 47 4.48 -4.85 15.18
C VAL A 47 5.74 -4.67 14.35
N ARG A 48 5.58 -4.64 13.03
CA ARG A 48 6.65 -4.36 12.06
C ARG A 48 6.15 -3.39 11.03
N THR A 49 7.00 -2.44 10.66
CA THR A 49 6.67 -1.38 9.72
C THR A 49 7.72 -1.35 8.61
N LEU A 50 7.29 -1.27 7.35
CA LEU A 50 8.18 -1.21 6.19
C LEU A 50 7.73 -0.17 5.18
N THR A 51 8.69 0.45 4.50
CA THR A 51 8.40 1.32 3.35
C THR A 51 8.31 0.49 2.07
N GLN A 52 7.26 0.68 1.29
CA GLN A 52 7.05 -0.04 0.04
C GLN A 52 7.75 0.67 -1.14
N ALA A 53 8.69 -0.02 -1.80
CA ALA A 53 9.61 0.60 -2.77
C ALA A 53 9.23 0.38 -4.26
N ARG A 54 7.96 0.44 -4.68
CA ARG A 54 7.61 0.25 -6.11
C ARG A 54 6.62 1.28 -6.65
N ASN A 55 6.86 1.71 -7.88
CA ASN A 55 6.07 2.65 -8.67
C ASN A 55 4.62 2.17 -8.73
N LEU A 56 3.72 2.89 -8.04
CA LEU A 56 2.29 2.70 -8.17
C LEU A 56 1.90 3.15 -9.58
N ARG A 57 1.71 2.19 -10.49
CA ARG A 57 1.02 2.45 -11.76
C ARG A 57 -0.45 2.68 -11.42
N ARG A 58 -1.03 3.79 -11.87
CA ARG A 58 -2.49 3.89 -11.89
C ARG A 58 -3.00 2.89 -12.93
N ASP A 59 -3.95 2.05 -12.54
CA ASP A 59 -4.53 1.01 -13.42
C ASP A 59 -5.45 1.60 -14.50
N ASP A 60 -5.82 2.88 -14.42
CA ASP A 60 -6.72 3.57 -15.35
C ASP A 60 -6.03 4.16 -16.60
N GLY A 61 -4.70 3.97 -16.75
CA GLY A 61 -3.93 4.52 -17.86
C GLY A 61 -3.73 6.04 -17.80
N GLN A 62 -4.16 6.71 -16.73
CA GLN A 62 -4.05 8.16 -16.53
C GLN A 62 -2.86 8.48 -15.63
N GLY A 63 -1.65 8.37 -16.19
CA GLY A 63 -0.41 8.93 -15.62
C GLY A 63 0.20 8.16 -14.43
N ILE A 64 1.52 8.29 -14.29
CA ILE A 64 2.29 7.77 -13.15
C ILE A 64 2.16 8.78 -12.00
N VAL A 65 1.78 8.34 -10.79
CA VAL A 65 1.95 9.17 -9.59
C VAL A 65 3.45 9.32 -9.37
N PRO A 66 4.02 10.54 -9.35
CA PRO A 66 5.44 10.73 -9.11
C PRO A 66 5.86 10.04 -7.82
N GLU A 67 7.01 9.37 -7.82
CA GLU A 67 7.54 8.65 -6.65
C GLU A 67 7.66 9.58 -5.42
N THR A 68 7.85 10.87 -5.65
CA THR A 68 7.97 11.89 -4.60
C THR A 68 6.64 12.44 -4.09
N TRP A 69 5.50 12.13 -4.71
CA TRP A 69 4.21 12.76 -4.39
C TRP A 69 3.82 12.55 -2.91
N PHE A 70 3.85 11.30 -2.46
CA PHE A 70 3.51 10.98 -1.07
C PHE A 70 4.54 11.55 -0.08
N ALA A 71 5.83 11.45 -0.41
CA ALA A 71 6.89 12.02 0.44
C ALA A 71 6.70 13.54 0.62
N THR A 72 6.42 14.26 -0.47
CA THR A 72 6.19 15.71 -0.46
C THR A 72 4.98 16.09 0.40
N LEU A 73 3.91 15.28 0.40
CA LEU A 73 2.75 15.53 1.25
C LEU A 73 3.10 15.42 2.73
N TYR A 74 3.74 14.32 3.14
CA TYR A 74 4.10 14.09 4.53
C TYR A 74 5.22 15.00 5.05
N GLU A 75 6.06 15.56 4.17
CA GLU A 75 7.03 16.59 4.53
C GLU A 75 6.35 17.91 4.90
N ARG A 76 5.22 18.23 4.27
CA ARG A 76 4.49 19.49 4.47
C ARG A 76 3.52 19.44 5.62
N ASP A 77 2.94 18.27 5.85
CA ASP A 77 1.94 18.05 6.89
C ASP A 77 2.17 16.67 7.52
N ALA A 78 2.25 16.62 8.85
CA ALA A 78 2.40 15.36 9.56
C ALA A 78 1.14 14.47 9.45
N ASP A 79 -0.01 15.06 9.12
CA ASP A 79 -1.28 14.39 8.89
C ASP A 79 -2.02 15.00 7.68
N PRO A 80 -1.54 14.77 6.45
CA PRO A 80 -2.05 15.45 5.25
C PRO A 80 -3.50 15.10 4.88
N TRP A 81 -4.09 14.11 5.55
CA TRP A 81 -5.48 13.71 5.37
C TRP A 81 -6.37 14.09 6.55
N GLY A 82 -5.81 14.70 7.61
CA GLY A 82 -6.57 15.14 8.79
C GLY A 82 -7.23 13.98 9.54
N TYR A 83 -6.51 12.89 9.73
CA TYR A 83 -7.02 11.74 10.47
C TYR A 83 -7.19 12.02 11.97
N VAL A 84 -6.24 12.73 12.58
CA VAL A 84 -6.24 13.02 14.02
C VAL A 84 -7.37 14.00 14.35
N GLY A 85 -8.24 13.60 15.27
CA GLY A 85 -9.40 14.41 15.70
C GLY A 85 -10.60 14.37 14.77
N SER A 86 -10.56 13.56 13.69
CA SER A 86 -11.70 13.39 12.79
C SER A 86 -12.69 12.34 13.33
N ASP A 87 -13.89 12.78 13.71
CA ASP A 87 -14.99 11.90 14.15
C ASP A 87 -15.36 10.86 13.08
N TYR A 88 -15.28 11.26 11.81
CA TYR A 88 -15.52 10.37 10.68
C TYR A 88 -14.50 9.23 10.65
N GLU A 89 -13.22 9.54 10.78
CA GLU A 89 -12.14 8.55 10.74
C GLU A 89 -12.19 7.63 11.97
N ALA A 90 -12.42 8.21 13.16
CA ALA A 90 -12.61 7.45 14.39
C ALA A 90 -13.78 6.45 14.26
N ARG A 91 -14.94 6.90 13.75
CA ARG A 91 -16.10 6.04 13.51
C ARG A 91 -15.81 4.97 12.45
N LYS A 92 -15.13 5.34 11.36
CA LYS A 92 -14.76 4.40 10.30
C LYS A 92 -13.91 3.26 10.85
N TYR A 93 -12.84 3.58 11.60
CA TYR A 93 -11.97 2.56 12.18
C TYR A 93 -12.68 1.69 13.21
N ALA A 94 -13.52 2.28 14.07
CA ALA A 94 -14.33 1.51 15.02
C ALA A 94 -15.24 0.49 14.31
N LEU A 95 -15.91 0.89 13.23
CA LEU A 95 -16.74 -0.01 12.42
C LEU A 95 -15.91 -1.07 11.69
N THR A 96 -14.75 -0.70 11.15
CA THR A 96 -13.81 -1.65 10.53
C THR A 96 -13.41 -2.76 11.51
N LEU A 97 -13.05 -2.40 12.75
CA LEU A 97 -12.64 -3.36 13.78
C LEU A 97 -13.80 -4.21 14.30
N ALA A 98 -15.00 -3.64 14.37
CA ALA A 98 -16.22 -4.35 14.76
C ALA A 98 -16.69 -5.35 13.69
N ALA A 99 -16.37 -5.10 12.41
CA ALA A 99 -16.67 -6.00 11.31
C ALA A 99 -15.76 -7.24 11.26
N LEU A 100 -14.64 -7.25 12.00
CA LEU A 100 -13.73 -8.40 12.06
C LEU A 100 -14.40 -9.56 12.83
N PRO A 101 -14.65 -10.73 12.19
CA PRO A 101 -15.44 -11.81 12.78
C PRO A 101 -14.76 -12.52 13.96
N SER A 102 -13.43 -12.51 14.00
CA SER A 102 -12.67 -13.17 15.06
C SER A 102 -12.22 -12.16 16.10
N PRO A 103 -12.31 -12.47 17.40
CA PRO A 103 -11.84 -11.57 18.45
C PRO A 103 -10.32 -11.37 18.41
N ARG A 104 -9.56 -12.34 17.90
CA ARG A 104 -8.09 -12.26 17.79
C ARG A 104 -7.57 -13.02 16.57
N TYR A 105 -6.50 -12.51 15.97
CA TYR A 105 -5.81 -13.08 14.81
C TYR A 105 -4.36 -13.39 15.14
N ARG A 106 -3.83 -14.51 14.62
CA ARG A 106 -2.40 -14.81 14.80
C ARG A 106 -1.51 -13.82 14.05
N HIS A 107 -1.89 -13.44 12.82
CA HIS A 107 -1.16 -12.51 11.99
C HIS A 107 -2.14 -11.57 11.28
N ALA A 108 -1.76 -10.30 11.15
CA ALA A 108 -2.45 -9.30 10.37
C ALA A 108 -1.46 -8.53 9.47
N TYR A 109 -1.92 -8.09 8.31
CA TYR A 109 -1.18 -7.23 7.39
C TYR A 109 -2.02 -6.02 7.02
N GLU A 110 -1.45 -4.83 7.17
CA GLU A 110 -2.06 -3.55 6.81
C GLU A 110 -1.23 -2.86 5.71
N PRO A 111 -1.66 -2.97 4.44
CA PRO A 111 -1.06 -2.22 3.34
C PRO A 111 -1.59 -0.78 3.32
N GLY A 112 -0.69 0.19 3.45
CA GLY A 112 -1.03 1.61 3.58
C GLY A 112 -1.42 1.98 5.01
N CYS A 113 -0.52 1.80 5.97
CA CYS A 113 -0.77 2.07 7.38
C CYS A 113 -0.85 3.58 7.72
N SER A 114 -0.44 4.45 6.80
CA SER A 114 -0.35 5.89 7.02
C SER A 114 0.37 6.18 8.34
N ILE A 115 -0.16 7.09 9.17
CA ILE A 115 0.38 7.46 10.48
C ILE A 115 0.08 6.43 11.58
N GLY A 116 -0.61 5.34 11.29
CA GLY A 116 -0.78 4.20 12.20
C GLY A 116 -1.93 4.28 13.20
N LEU A 117 -3.00 5.04 12.91
CA LEU A 117 -4.19 5.08 13.78
C LEU A 117 -4.92 3.74 13.82
N LEU A 118 -5.32 3.21 12.66
CA LEU A 118 -5.94 1.88 12.58
C LEU A 118 -4.97 0.79 13.05
N SER A 119 -3.67 0.92 12.75
CA SER A 119 -2.64 -0.01 13.19
C SER A 119 -2.61 -0.21 14.70
N ALA A 120 -2.79 0.88 15.47
CA ALA A 120 -2.75 0.83 16.94
C ALA A 120 -3.88 -0.05 17.49
N ASP A 121 -5.09 0.11 16.96
CA ASP A 121 -6.24 -0.69 17.38
C ASP A 121 -6.18 -2.12 16.82
N LEU A 122 -5.67 -2.28 15.59
CA LEU A 122 -5.50 -3.60 14.96
C LEU A 122 -4.45 -4.42 15.70
N ALA A 123 -3.40 -3.78 16.23
CA ALA A 123 -2.38 -4.45 17.04
C ALA A 123 -2.99 -5.12 18.27
N LEU A 124 -4.01 -4.53 18.91
CA LEU A 124 -4.71 -5.15 20.05
C LEU A 124 -5.47 -6.43 19.66
N ARG A 125 -5.76 -6.61 18.36
CA ARG A 125 -6.55 -7.72 17.80
C ARG A 125 -5.68 -8.81 17.18
N CYS A 126 -4.35 -8.71 17.22
CA CYS A 126 -3.48 -9.75 16.69
C CYS A 126 -2.24 -10.04 17.54
N ASP A 127 -1.58 -11.17 17.28
CA ASP A 127 -0.29 -11.49 17.91
C ASP A 127 0.88 -10.86 17.14
N GLN A 128 0.77 -10.76 15.81
CA GLN A 128 1.72 -10.06 14.97
C GLN A 128 1.01 -9.19 13.92
N LEU A 129 1.47 -7.95 13.78
CA LEU A 129 1.01 -6.99 12.80
C LEU A 129 2.17 -6.57 11.91
N LEU A 130 1.97 -6.72 10.60
CA LEU A 130 2.84 -6.13 9.58
C LEU A 130 2.13 -4.93 8.98
N CYS A 131 2.74 -3.76 9.07
CA CYS A 131 2.27 -2.52 8.48
C CYS A 131 3.23 -2.13 7.35
N SER A 132 2.69 -1.61 6.26
CA SER A 132 3.51 -1.00 5.22
C SER A 132 2.90 0.31 4.76
N ASP A 133 3.73 1.26 4.35
CA ASP A 133 3.27 2.44 3.63
C ASP A 133 4.28 2.81 2.55
N TYR A 134 3.85 3.57 1.55
CA TYR A 134 4.73 4.06 0.50
C TYR A 134 5.59 5.23 1.00
N ALA A 135 5.07 6.07 1.91
CA ALA A 135 5.80 7.21 2.45
C ALA A 135 6.67 6.81 3.65
N PRO A 136 8.00 7.00 3.60
CA PRO A 136 8.88 6.76 4.75
C PRO A 136 8.44 7.50 6.02
N ALA A 137 8.05 8.77 5.87
CA ALA A 137 7.58 9.60 6.98
C ALA A 137 6.30 9.03 7.63
N ALA A 138 5.38 8.44 6.85
CA ALA A 138 4.21 7.77 7.40
C ALA A 138 4.60 6.58 8.27
N VAL A 139 5.51 5.75 7.76
CA VAL A 139 6.05 4.57 8.46
C VAL A 139 6.73 4.99 9.77
N GLU A 140 7.48 6.10 9.78
CA GLU A 140 8.09 6.65 11.00
C GLU A 140 7.02 7.10 12.01
N ARG A 141 5.97 7.78 11.58
CA ARG A 141 4.86 8.15 12.48
C ARG A 141 4.11 6.94 13.03
N ALA A 142 3.91 5.92 12.20
CA ALA A 142 3.31 4.67 12.65
C ALA A 142 4.20 3.98 13.69
N ARG A 143 5.53 3.97 13.51
CA ARG A 143 6.49 3.46 14.50
C ARG A 143 6.39 4.20 15.84
N ASP A 144 6.43 5.53 15.79
CA ASP A 144 6.31 6.37 17.00
C ASP A 144 5.01 6.05 17.75
N ARG A 145 3.89 5.90 17.03
CA ARG A 145 2.59 5.58 17.60
C ARG A 145 2.51 4.17 18.17
N LEU A 146 3.19 3.20 17.56
CA LEU A 146 3.15 1.79 17.94
C LEU A 146 4.24 1.41 18.96
N GLY A 147 5.17 2.33 19.25
CA GLY A 147 6.27 2.11 20.19
C GLY A 147 7.29 1.09 19.70
N THR A 148 7.56 1.05 18.38
CA THR A 148 8.43 0.06 17.72
C THR A 148 9.56 0.66 16.91
#